data_AF-A0A8H4UL09-F1
#
_entry.id   AF-A0A8H4UL09-F1
#
_cell.length_a   1.000
_cell.length_b   1.000
_cell.length_c   1.000
_cell.angle_alpha   90.00
_cell.angle_beta   90.00
_cell.angle_gamma   90.00
#
_symmetry.space_group_name_H-M   'P 1'
#
loop_
_entity.id
_entity.type
_entity.pdbx_description
1 polymer ?
#
loop_
_entity_poly.entity_id
_entity_poly.type
_entity_poly.pdbx_seq_one_letter_code
_entity_poly.pdbx_strand_id
1 'polypeptide(L)'
;MSTGLAYLPLTFDWSQVAYNGSPLVVPFWAQANVFAGWVAIFAFTAPILYYTNTWYSAYLPFSGTSTYDNTGQVYNATRIVDQHGNFLEAAYQAYSPIFMPVTFAISYGCSFAVMSCVPIFIFLNYWRDIFGALKPDRKQDIHVRLIEQYRD
;
A
#
# COMPACT_ATOMS: atom_id res chain seq x y z
N MET A 1 3.77 21.64 9.89
CA MET A 1 3.53 21.69 8.44
C MET A 1 4.87 21.56 7.74
N SER A 2 5.29 20.35 7.39
CA SER A 2 6.47 20.14 6.56
C SER A 2 5.97 19.89 5.14
N THR A 3 5.74 20.99 4.41
CA THR A 3 5.15 20.95 3.07
C THR A 3 6.27 20.78 2.05
N GLY A 4 6.82 19.57 1.97
CA GLY A 4 7.77 19.18 0.94
C GLY A 4 7.28 17.92 0.24
N LEU A 5 7.45 17.85 -1.07
CA LEU A 5 7.16 16.66 -1.88
C LEU A 5 8.05 15.45 -1.53
N ALA A 6 9.03 15.65 -0.63
CA ALA A 6 9.98 14.66 -0.14
C ALA A 6 10.73 13.90 -1.24
N TYR A 7 10.96 14.54 -2.39
CA TYR A 7 11.63 13.89 -3.53
C TYR A 7 13.10 13.60 -3.30
N LEU A 8 13.73 14.28 -2.35
CA LEU A 8 15.13 14.08 -1.99
C LEU A 8 15.25 13.91 -0.47
N PRO A 9 14.95 12.71 0.08
CA PRO A 9 15.24 12.42 1.47
C PRO A 9 16.74 12.18 1.62
N LEU A 10 17.51 13.25 1.68
CA LEU A 10 18.96 13.18 1.89
C LEU A 10 19.24 13.28 3.39
N THR A 11 19.77 12.21 3.97
CA THR A 11 20.21 12.15 5.36
C THR A 11 21.62 11.57 5.42
N PHE A 12 22.46 12.14 6.28
CA PHE A 12 23.80 11.64 6.57
C PHE A 12 23.85 10.81 7.87
N ASP A 13 22.69 10.59 8.49
CA ASP A 13 22.56 9.80 9.71
C ASP A 13 22.27 8.34 9.36
N TRP A 14 23.21 7.45 9.71
CA TRP A 14 23.08 6.01 9.49
C TRP A 14 21.88 5.41 10.23
N SER A 15 21.49 5.96 11.38
CA SER A 15 20.32 5.47 12.12
C SER A 15 19.01 5.68 11.34
N GLN A 16 18.91 6.78 10.60
CA GLN A 16 17.78 7.07 9.72
C GLN A 16 17.77 6.16 8.49
N VAL A 17 18.94 5.83 7.95
CA VAL A 17 19.07 4.89 6.83
C VAL A 17 18.72 3.46 7.26
N ALA A 18 19.20 3.02 8.42
CA ALA A 18 18.98 1.67 8.93
C ALA A 18 17.56 1.44 9.47
N TYR A 19 16.78 2.52 9.73
CA TYR A 19 15.40 2.43 10.18
C TYR A 19 14.49 1.63 9.22
N ASN A 20 14.72 1.74 7.91
CA ASN A 20 13.97 1.02 6.87
C ASN A 20 14.57 -0.38 6.54
N GLY A 21 15.35 -0.94 7.46
CA GLY A 21 16.11 -2.17 7.27
C GLY A 21 17.49 -1.90 6.67
N SER A 22 18.47 -2.73 7.01
CA SER A 22 19.86 -2.55 6.56
C SER A 22 19.96 -2.67 5.03
N PRO A 23 20.21 -1.55 4.30
CA PRO A 23 20.26 -1.58 2.84
C PRO A 23 21.46 -2.40 2.33
N LEU A 24 22.46 -2.65 3.16
CA LEU A 24 23.61 -3.50 2.81
C LEU A 24 23.24 -4.97 2.61
N VAL A 25 22.10 -5.42 3.17
CA VAL A 25 21.64 -6.82 3.08
C VAL A 25 20.81 -7.05 1.82
N VAL A 26 20.18 -6.00 1.29
CA VAL A 26 19.27 -6.10 0.14
C VAL A 26 20.05 -5.84 -1.15
N PRO A 27 19.97 -6.73 -2.17
CA PRO A 27 20.68 -6.53 -3.42
C PRO A 27 20.23 -5.24 -4.11
N PHE A 28 21.18 -4.54 -4.73
CA PHE A 28 20.94 -3.24 -5.38
C PHE A 28 19.79 -3.28 -6.39
N TRP A 29 19.67 -4.35 -7.17
CA TRP A 29 18.58 -4.49 -8.15
C TRP A 29 17.19 -4.45 -7.49
N ALA A 30 17.02 -5.06 -6.32
CA ALA A 30 15.75 -5.03 -5.61
C ALA A 30 15.43 -3.63 -5.09
N GLN A 31 16.45 -2.90 -4.60
CA GLN A 31 16.30 -1.50 -4.17
C GLN A 31 15.92 -0.60 -5.35
N ALA A 32 16.60 -0.76 -6.48
CA ALA A 32 16.32 0.00 -7.69
C ALA A 32 14.89 -0.25 -8.21
N ASN A 33 14.39 -1.48 -8.12
CA ASN A 33 13.02 -1.81 -8.50
C ASN A 33 11.98 -1.12 -7.60
N VAL A 34 12.18 -1.15 -6.27
CA VAL A 34 11.30 -0.45 -5.33
C VAL A 34 11.33 1.06 -5.58
N PHE A 35 12.53 1.63 -5.80
CA PHE A 35 12.67 3.04 -6.12
C PHE A 35 11.98 3.42 -7.42
N ALA A 36 12.10 2.61 -8.47
CA ALA A 36 11.40 2.82 -9.74
C ALA A 36 9.87 2.82 -9.57
N GLY A 37 9.34 1.90 -8.74
CA GLY A 37 7.92 1.87 -8.38
C GLY A 37 7.47 3.15 -7.66
N TRP A 38 8.27 3.63 -6.70
CA TRP A 38 8.01 4.91 -6.04
C TRP A 38 8.06 6.10 -7.02
N VAL A 39 9.01 6.12 -7.95
CA VAL A 39 9.11 7.17 -8.98
C VAL A 39 7.83 7.19 -9.85
N ALA A 40 7.40 6.03 -10.35
CA ALA A 40 6.22 5.94 -11.20
C ALA A 40 4.93 6.38 -10.47
N ILE A 41 4.73 5.87 -9.26
CA ILE A 41 3.46 6.02 -8.53
C ILE A 41 3.43 7.35 -7.75
N PHE A 42 4.46 7.67 -6.98
CA PHE A 42 4.45 8.85 -6.13
C PHE A 42 5.13 10.05 -6.77
N ALA A 43 6.23 9.87 -7.51
CA ALA A 43 6.92 11.00 -8.11
C ALA A 43 6.22 11.55 -9.36
N PHE A 44 5.64 10.69 -10.20
CA PHE A 44 4.90 11.13 -11.40
C PHE A 44 3.40 11.20 -11.18
N THR A 45 2.76 10.11 -10.72
CA THR A 45 1.28 10.06 -10.69
C THR A 45 0.70 11.03 -9.67
N ALA A 46 1.32 11.20 -8.49
CA ALA A 46 0.79 12.11 -7.46
C ALA A 46 0.77 13.60 -7.90
N PRO A 47 1.83 14.19 -8.47
CA PRO A 47 1.75 15.53 -9.05
C PRO A 47 0.76 15.66 -10.18
N ILE A 48 0.71 14.68 -11.09
CA ILE A 48 -0.21 14.71 -12.23
C ILE A 48 -1.65 14.81 -11.73
N LEU A 49 -2.04 13.97 -10.76
CA LEU A 49 -3.38 14.01 -10.19
C LEU A 49 -3.65 15.30 -9.40
N TYR A 50 -2.66 15.80 -8.66
CA TYR A 50 -2.80 17.05 -7.91
C TYR A 50 -3.02 18.26 -8.82
N TYR A 51 -2.21 18.42 -9.86
CA TYR A 51 -2.28 19.56 -10.77
C TYR A 51 -3.43 19.47 -11.79
N THR A 52 -3.93 18.27 -12.08
CA THR A 52 -5.16 18.08 -12.86
C THR A 52 -6.43 18.28 -12.01
N ASN A 53 -6.28 18.61 -10.72
CA ASN A 53 -7.36 18.75 -9.75
C ASN A 53 -8.28 17.52 -9.71
N THR A 54 -7.70 16.33 -9.87
CA THR A 54 -8.46 15.09 -9.79
C THR A 54 -8.92 14.89 -8.34
N TRP A 55 -10.20 14.56 -8.14
CA TRP A 55 -10.82 14.38 -6.81
C TRP A 55 -10.80 15.63 -5.90
N TYR A 56 -10.77 16.83 -6.49
CA TYR A 56 -10.73 18.10 -5.73
C TYR A 56 -9.49 18.23 -4.82
N SER A 57 -8.44 17.49 -5.15
CA SER A 57 -7.28 17.37 -4.28
C SER A 57 -6.41 18.63 -4.24
N ALA A 58 -6.53 19.53 -5.22
CA ALA A 58 -5.78 20.78 -5.27
C ALA A 58 -6.17 21.76 -4.15
N TYR A 59 -7.36 21.56 -3.56
CA TYR A 59 -7.85 22.34 -2.40
C TYR A 59 -7.38 21.78 -1.06
N LEU A 60 -6.70 20.63 -1.06
CA LEU A 60 -6.21 19.92 0.11
C LEU A 60 -4.68 19.99 0.18
N PRO A 61 -4.06 19.74 1.35
CA PRO A 61 -2.61 19.57 1.39
C PRO A 61 -2.18 18.42 0.47
N PHE A 62 -1.07 18.62 -0.27
CA PHE A 62 -0.54 17.61 -1.19
C PHE A 62 -0.37 16.24 -0.53
N SER A 63 0.15 16.24 0.70
CA SER A 63 0.31 15.05 1.52
C SER A 63 -0.25 15.25 2.92
N GLY A 64 -0.98 14.25 3.40
CA GLY A 64 -1.58 14.23 4.73
C GLY A 64 -2.20 12.87 5.03
N THR A 65 -2.32 12.53 6.31
CA THR A 65 -2.95 11.29 6.79
C THR A 65 -4.42 11.48 7.17
N SER A 66 -4.89 12.73 7.19
CA SER A 66 -6.26 13.08 7.57
C SER A 66 -7.18 13.14 6.35
N THR A 67 -8.45 12.82 6.59
CA THR A 67 -9.56 13.05 5.66
C THR A 67 -10.19 14.42 5.93
N TYR A 68 -10.79 15.03 4.91
CA TYR A 68 -11.34 16.38 4.96
C TYR A 68 -12.81 16.41 4.51
N ASP A 69 -13.55 17.39 5.00
CA ASP A 69 -14.88 17.74 4.50
C ASP A 69 -14.81 18.79 3.36
N ASN A 70 -15.96 19.11 2.78
CA ASN A 70 -16.09 20.11 1.71
C ASN A 70 -15.65 21.53 2.12
N THR A 71 -15.49 21.80 3.43
CA THR A 71 -14.99 23.08 3.95
C THR A 71 -13.49 23.09 4.19
N GLY A 72 -12.80 21.96 3.96
CA GLY A 72 -11.37 21.82 4.22
C GLY A 72 -11.04 21.58 5.70
N GLN A 73 -12.03 21.27 6.54
CA GLN A 73 -11.83 20.86 7.93
C GLN A 73 -11.64 19.35 8.01
N VAL A 74 -11.03 18.87 9.11
CA VAL A 74 -10.85 17.43 9.34
C VAL A 74 -12.22 16.76 9.46
N TYR A 75 -12.41 15.68 8.70
CA TYR A 75 -13.70 14.99 8.60
C TYR A 75 -14.12 14.37 9.94
N ASN A 76 -15.34 14.66 10.39
CA ASN A 76 -15.88 14.09 11.63
C ASN A 76 -16.75 12.85 11.37
N ALA A 77 -16.17 11.66 11.54
CA ALA A 77 -16.85 10.39 11.33
C ALA A 77 -18.03 10.14 12.29
N THR A 78 -18.01 10.71 13.51
CA THR A 78 -19.09 10.53 14.49
C THR A 78 -20.40 11.17 14.05
N ARG A 79 -20.38 12.10 13.08
CA ARG A 79 -21.61 12.71 12.54
C ARG A 79 -22.38 11.79 11.59
N ILE A 80 -21.73 10.79 11.02
CA ILE A 80 -22.30 9.89 10.00
C ILE A 80 -22.49 8.46 10.52
N VAL A 81 -22.19 8.23 11.80
CA VAL A 81 -22.26 6.92 12.45
C VAL A 81 -23.13 7.04 13.69
N ASP A 82 -24.11 6.14 13.81
CA ASP A 82 -24.98 6.03 14.98
C ASP A 82 -24.21 5.48 16.21
N GLN A 83 -24.79 5.56 17.41
CA GLN A 83 -24.23 5.02 18.66
C GLN A 83 -23.93 3.51 18.57
N HIS A 84 -24.62 2.82 17.68
CA HIS A 84 -24.45 1.39 17.38
C HIS A 84 -23.43 1.09 16.28
N GLY A 85 -22.74 2.11 15.72
CA GLY A 85 -21.76 1.92 14.65
C GLY A 85 -22.36 1.83 13.24
N ASN A 86 -23.68 2.05 13.09
CA ASN A 86 -24.36 1.97 11.80
C ASN A 86 -24.17 3.26 10.99
N PHE A 87 -23.94 3.12 9.69
CA PHE A 87 -23.82 4.25 8.77
C PHE A 87 -25.19 4.90 8.51
N LEU A 88 -25.24 6.23 8.67
CA LEU A 88 -26.45 7.04 8.46
C LEU A 88 -26.33 7.80 7.13
N GLU A 89 -26.93 7.26 6.06
CA GLU A 89 -26.85 7.86 4.72
C GLU A 89 -27.41 9.29 4.66
N ALA A 90 -28.55 9.54 5.32
CA ALA A 90 -29.14 10.87 5.37
C ALA A 90 -28.22 11.90 6.05
N ALA A 91 -27.50 11.49 7.10
CA ALA A 91 -26.54 12.35 7.79
C ALA A 91 -25.28 12.60 6.94
N TYR A 92 -24.84 11.61 6.16
CA TYR A 92 -23.73 11.74 5.22
C TYR A 92 -24.04 12.76 4.11
N GLN A 93 -25.21 12.65 3.48
CA GLN A 93 -25.65 13.57 2.43
C GLN A 93 -25.82 15.00 2.95
N ALA A 94 -26.27 15.16 4.19
CA ALA A 94 -26.41 16.47 4.84
C ALA A 94 -25.07 17.08 5.29
N TYR A 95 -24.06 16.26 5.62
CA TYR A 95 -22.76 16.74 6.10
C TYR A 95 -21.81 17.06 4.95
N SER A 96 -21.23 16.04 4.31
CA SER A 96 -20.30 16.20 3.18
C SER A 96 -19.81 14.82 2.71
N PRO A 97 -19.51 14.68 1.40
CA PRO A 97 -18.60 13.65 0.91
C PRO A 97 -17.22 13.74 1.58
N ILE A 98 -16.52 12.61 1.62
CA ILE A 98 -15.14 12.54 2.16
C ILE A 98 -14.16 12.95 1.07
N PHE A 99 -13.30 13.90 1.38
CA PHE A 99 -12.20 14.32 0.51
C PHE A 99 -10.87 13.88 1.10
N MET A 100 -9.95 13.44 0.26
CA MET A 100 -8.67 12.87 0.67
C MET A 100 -7.51 13.52 -0.08
N PRO A 101 -6.37 13.78 0.59
CA PRO A 101 -5.12 14.14 -0.07
C PRO A 101 -4.72 13.12 -1.14
N VAL A 102 -4.06 13.58 -2.20
CA VAL A 102 -3.67 12.72 -3.33
C VAL A 102 -2.78 11.56 -2.88
N THR A 103 -1.80 11.82 -2.03
CA THR A 103 -0.87 10.77 -1.57
C THR A 103 -1.59 9.72 -0.73
N PHE A 104 -2.60 10.11 0.04
CA PHE A 104 -3.40 9.19 0.83
C PHE A 104 -4.28 8.31 -0.06
N ALA A 105 -4.96 8.91 -1.04
CA ALA A 105 -5.79 8.18 -2.00
C ALA A 105 -4.95 7.18 -2.83
N ILE A 106 -3.78 7.59 -3.32
CA ILE A 106 -2.86 6.71 -4.06
C ILE A 106 -2.36 5.57 -3.17
N SER A 107 -1.98 5.86 -1.92
CA SER A 107 -1.53 4.82 -0.97
C SER A 107 -2.60 3.76 -0.77
N TYR A 108 -3.86 4.19 -0.59
CA TYR A 108 -5.00 3.28 -0.44
C TYR A 108 -5.23 2.43 -1.70
N GLY A 109 -5.13 3.04 -2.88
CA GLY A 109 -5.17 2.33 -4.17
C GLY A 109 -4.05 1.30 -4.32
N CYS A 110 -2.83 1.65 -3.92
CA CYS A 110 -1.69 0.73 -3.91
C CYS A 110 -1.92 -0.45 -2.96
N SER A 111 -2.50 -0.24 -1.77
CA SER A 111 -2.82 -1.34 -0.86
C SER A 111 -3.76 -2.36 -1.48
N PHE A 112 -4.81 -1.92 -2.18
CA PHE A 112 -5.70 -2.83 -2.91
C PHE A 112 -5.02 -3.50 -4.11
N ALA A 113 -4.16 -2.78 -4.82
CA ALA A 113 -3.37 -3.35 -5.91
C ALA A 113 -2.43 -4.45 -5.40
N VAL A 114 -1.79 -4.26 -4.24
CA VAL A 114 -0.95 -5.29 -3.61
C VAL A 114 -1.77 -6.51 -3.20
N MET A 115 -2.94 -6.31 -2.58
CA MET A 115 -3.82 -7.42 -2.20
C MET A 115 -4.23 -8.30 -3.40
N SER A 116 -4.51 -7.69 -4.55
CA SER A 116 -4.84 -8.43 -5.77
C SER A 116 -3.61 -8.99 -6.50
N CYS A 117 -2.46 -8.32 -6.40
CA CYS A 117 -1.20 -8.76 -6.99
C CYS A 117 -0.71 -10.09 -6.39
N VAL A 118 -0.85 -10.30 -5.07
CA VAL A 118 -0.39 -11.51 -4.39
C VAL A 118 -0.94 -12.81 -5.00
N PRO A 119 -2.27 -13.02 -5.12
CA PRO A 119 -2.80 -14.25 -5.71
C PRO A 119 -2.42 -14.41 -7.19
N ILE A 120 -2.35 -13.30 -7.94
CA ILE A 120 -1.92 -13.32 -9.35
C ILE A 120 -0.46 -13.76 -9.45
N PHE A 121 0.41 -13.22 -8.61
CA PHE A 121 1.82 -13.59 -8.55
C PHE A 121 2.01 -15.06 -8.18
N ILE A 122 1.27 -15.53 -7.16
CA ILE A 122 1.30 -16.93 -6.73
C ILE A 122 0.85 -17.84 -7.87
N PHE A 123 -0.24 -17.50 -8.54
CA PHE A 123 -0.75 -18.26 -9.66
C PHE A 123 0.28 -18.31 -10.81
N LEU A 124 0.80 -17.16 -11.26
CA LEU A 124 1.72 -17.12 -12.40
C LEU A 124 3.02 -17.89 -12.16
N ASN A 125 3.59 -17.82 -10.94
CA ASN A 125 4.89 -18.43 -10.64
C ASN A 125 4.79 -19.86 -10.12
N TYR A 126 3.75 -20.19 -9.35
CA TYR A 126 3.67 -21.45 -8.59
C TYR A 126 2.47 -22.32 -8.95
N TRP A 127 1.65 -21.98 -9.96
CA TRP A 127 0.48 -22.81 -10.31
C TRP A 127 0.84 -24.28 -10.53
N ARG A 128 1.96 -24.57 -11.21
CA ARG A 128 2.39 -25.95 -11.47
C ARG A 128 2.66 -26.73 -10.20
N ASP A 129 3.30 -26.09 -9.23
CA ASP A 129 3.62 -26.71 -7.94
C ASP A 129 2.36 -26.90 -7.10
N ILE A 130 1.42 -25.94 -7.14
CA ILE A 130 0.11 -26.03 -6.47
C ILE A 130 -0.70 -27.20 -7.04
N PHE A 131 -0.84 -27.30 -8.36
CA PHE A 131 -1.56 -28.42 -8.98
C PHE A 131 -0.80 -29.75 -8.86
N GLY A 132 0.53 -29.71 -8.83
CA GLY A 132 1.37 -30.88 -8.58
C GLY A 132 1.22 -31.40 -7.15
N ALA A 133 1.05 -30.52 -6.17
CA ALA A 133 0.81 -30.89 -4.77
C ALA A 133 -0.57 -31.54 -4.55
N LEU A 134 -1.55 -31.27 -5.41
CA LEU A 134 -2.85 -31.93 -5.39
C LEU A 134 -2.84 -33.33 -6.04
N LYS A 135 -1.78 -33.69 -6.76
CA LYS A 135 -1.64 -35.03 -7.35
C LYS A 135 -1.06 -36.00 -6.33
N PRO A 136 -1.66 -37.20 -6.17
CA PRO A 136 -1.18 -38.21 -5.22
C PRO A 136 0.19 -38.80 -5.59
N ASP A 137 0.63 -38.68 -6.84
CA ASP A 137 1.92 -39.20 -7.33
C ASP A 137 3.07 -38.18 -7.21
N ARG A 138 3.09 -37.42 -6.12
CA ARG A 138 4.12 -36.39 -5.89
C ARG A 138 5.47 -37.05 -5.59
N LYS A 139 6.51 -36.71 -6.35
CA LYS A 139 7.90 -36.95 -5.92
C LYS A 139 8.14 -36.18 -4.62
N GLN A 140 8.16 -36.91 -3.51
CA GLN A 140 8.61 -36.39 -2.22
C GLN A 140 10.03 -35.85 -2.37
N ASP A 141 10.31 -34.72 -1.73
CA ASP A 141 11.65 -34.15 -1.73
C ASP A 141 12.60 -35.03 -0.88
N ILE A 142 13.90 -34.75 -1.01
CA ILE A 142 14.93 -35.52 -0.28
C ILE A 142 14.78 -35.36 1.23
N HIS A 143 14.30 -34.21 1.72
CA HIS A 143 14.12 -33.98 3.15
C HIS A 143 12.98 -34.83 3.73
N VAL A 144 11.82 -34.88 3.08
CA VAL A 144 10.70 -35.74 3.49
C VAL A 144 11.10 -37.21 3.45
N ARG A 145 11.82 -37.65 2.40
CA ARG A 145 12.31 -39.03 2.31
C ARG A 145 13.28 -39.41 3.43
N LEU A 146 14.17 -38.50 3.80
CA LEU A 146 15.14 -38.74 4.88
C LEU A 146 14.45 -38.72 6.25
N ILE A 147 13.43 -37.87 6.45
CA ILE A 147 12.66 -37.81 7.68
C ILE A 147 11.76 -39.04 7.84
N GLU A 148 11.15 -39.55 6.76
CA GLU A 148 10.36 -40.80 6.78
C GLU A 148 11.18 -42.04 7.18
N GLN A 149 12.50 -42.01 7.01
CA GLN A 149 13.39 -43.09 7.49
C GLN A 149 13.55 -43.10 9.01
N TYR A 150 13.29 -41.99 9.69
CA TYR A 150 13.25 -41.96 11.14
C TYR A 150 11.86 -42.37 11.61
N ARG A 151 11.83 -43.43 12.41
CA ARG A 151 10.64 -43.87 13.13
C ARG A 151 10.48 -42.95 14.35
N ASP A 152 9.29 -42.35 14.50
CA ASP A 152 8.90 -41.60 15.71
C ASP A 152 9.18 -42.41 16.99
#